data_AF-A0A388SM54-F1
#
_entry.id   AF-A0A388SM54-F1
#
_cell.length_a   1.000
_cell.length_b   1.000
_cell.length_c   1.000
_cell.angle_alpha   90.00
_cell.angle_beta   90.00
_cell.angle_gamma   90.00
#
_symmetry.space_group_name_H-M   'P 1'
#
loop_
_entity.id
_entity.type
_entity.pdbx_description
1 polymer ?
#
loop_
_entity_poly.entity_id
_entity_poly.type
_entity_poly.pdbx_seq_one_letter_code
_entity_poly.pdbx_strand_id
1 'polypeptide(L)'
;MKDFLEKLQPVGECVIYYLYHNEDEPMPTCWSDPLELMGDMSRLQLTDAQMRELRDIVSEEIRSEGPEAVWKGRTLRKNIIHSCGYLV
;
A
#
# COMPACT_ATOMS: atom_id res chain seq x y z
N MET A 1 -22.32 4.55 1.28
CA MET A 1 -22.20 3.20 0.72
C MET A 1 -20.73 2.85 0.86
N LYS A 2 -20.41 1.81 1.63
CA LYS A 2 -19.02 1.41 1.91
C LYS A 2 -18.63 0.43 0.82
N ASP A 3 -17.93 0.93 -0.19
CA ASP A 3 -17.35 0.06 -1.20
C ASP A 3 -16.19 -0.67 -0.54
N PHE A 4 -16.50 -1.87 -0.07
CA PHE A 4 -15.48 -2.84 0.24
C PHE A 4 -14.66 -3.02 -1.03
N LEU A 5 -13.34 -3.08 -0.85
CA LEU A 5 -12.36 -3.54 -1.82
C LEU A 5 -12.75 -4.96 -2.29
N GLU A 6 -13.79 -5.05 -3.13
CA GLU A 6 -14.01 -6.19 -3.99
C GLU A 6 -12.73 -6.29 -4.81
N LYS A 7 -12.20 -7.51 -4.94
CA LYS A 7 -11.09 -7.80 -5.86
C LYS A 7 -11.54 -7.47 -7.27
N LEU A 8 -11.53 -6.19 -7.62
CA LEU A 8 -11.70 -5.70 -8.96
C LEU A 8 -10.45 -6.19 -9.67
N GLN A 9 -10.61 -7.28 -10.42
CA GLN A 9 -9.71 -7.55 -11.53
C GLN A 9 -9.62 -6.24 -12.34
N PRO A 10 -8.43 -5.82 -12.80
CA PRO A 10 -8.31 -4.58 -13.57
C PRO A 10 -9.08 -4.75 -14.88
N VAL A 11 -10.35 -4.38 -14.88
CA VAL A 11 -11.22 -4.34 -16.05
C VAL A 11 -11.33 -2.87 -16.46
N GLY A 12 -10.29 -2.36 -17.12
CA GLY A 12 -10.28 -1.02 -17.72
C GLY A 12 -9.29 -0.01 -17.10
N GLU A 13 -9.33 1.21 -17.62
CA GLU A 13 -8.53 2.35 -17.15
C GLU A 13 -8.92 2.75 -15.71
N CYS A 14 -7.97 2.75 -14.78
CA CYS A 14 -8.17 3.31 -13.43
C CYS A 14 -7.63 4.73 -13.36
N VAL A 15 -8.43 5.67 -12.84
CA VAL A 15 -7.99 7.03 -12.53
C VAL A 15 -7.36 7.04 -11.14
N ILE A 16 -6.08 7.40 -11.05
CA ILE A 16 -5.37 7.53 -9.77
C ILE A 16 -5.52 8.96 -9.24
N TYR A 17 -6.14 9.10 -8.08
CA TYR A 17 -6.18 10.35 -7.34
C TYR A 17 -5.00 10.39 -6.35
N TYR A 18 -4.16 11.42 -6.47
CA TYR A 18 -3.03 11.64 -5.55
C TYR A 18 -3.52 12.30 -4.26
N LEU A 19 -4.02 11.47 -3.34
CA LEU A 19 -4.56 11.86 -2.04
C LEU A 19 -3.54 11.71 -0.91
N TYR A 20 -2.54 10.86 -1.13
CA TYR A 20 -1.34 10.75 -0.30
C TYR A 20 -0.22 11.54 -0.97
N HIS A 21 0.35 12.47 -0.20
CA HIS A 21 1.61 13.10 -0.55
C HIS A 21 2.75 12.35 0.12
N ASN A 22 3.95 12.45 -0.47
CA ASN A 22 5.14 11.98 0.21
C ASN A 22 5.38 12.97 1.35
N GLU A 23 4.85 12.69 2.52
CA GLU A 23 5.23 13.43 3.72
C GLU A 23 6.72 13.19 3.94
N ASP A 24 7.44 14.20 4.43
CA ASP A 24 8.86 14.12 4.82
C ASP A 24 9.08 13.20 6.04
N GLU A 25 8.33 12.10 6.11
CA GLU A 25 8.56 11.03 7.06
C GLU A 25 9.93 10.40 6.76
N PRO A 26 10.76 10.21 7.79
CA PRO A 26 11.96 9.42 7.65
C PRO A 26 11.59 7.95 7.49
N MET A 27 12.37 7.22 6.68
CA MET A 27 12.27 5.77 6.64
C MET A 27 12.52 5.19 8.04
N PRO A 28 11.68 4.25 8.52
CA PRO A 28 11.95 3.53 9.76
C PRO A 28 13.34 2.89 9.72
N THR A 29 14.12 3.04 10.79
CA THR A 29 15.47 2.46 10.88
C THR A 29 15.46 0.99 11.31
N CYS A 30 14.38 0.57 11.97
CA CYS A 30 14.09 -0.81 12.34
C CYS A 30 12.57 -1.02 12.21
N TRP A 31 12.16 -2.21 11.79
CA TRP A 31 10.76 -2.59 11.68
C TRP A 31 10.56 -4.07 12.02
N SER A 32 9.44 -4.38 12.67
CA SER A 32 9.05 -5.74 13.05
C SER A 32 7.94 -6.30 12.17
N ASP A 33 7.08 -5.42 11.66
CA ASP A 33 6.08 -5.69 10.64
C ASP A 33 6.49 -5.03 9.31
N PRO A 34 6.54 -5.77 8.18
CA PRO A 34 6.78 -5.21 6.85
C PRO A 34 5.90 -3.99 6.51
N LEU A 35 4.67 -3.96 7.04
CA LEU A 35 3.73 -2.87 6.81
C LEU A 35 4.17 -1.53 7.44
N GLU A 36 5.14 -1.51 8.36
CA GLU A 36 5.71 -0.27 8.88
C GLU A 36 6.38 0.57 7.77
N LEU A 37 6.88 -0.08 6.70
CA LEU A 37 7.43 0.61 5.52
C LEU A 37 6.37 1.28 4.64
N MET A 38 5.08 1.07 4.92
CA MET A 38 3.99 1.76 4.25
C MET A 38 3.67 3.13 4.88
N GLY A 39 4.25 3.43 6.06
CA GLY A 39 3.89 4.59 6.86
C GLY A 39 2.43 4.55 7.30
N ASP A 40 1.81 5.71 7.53
CA ASP A 40 0.39 5.75 7.88
C ASP A 40 -0.50 5.21 6.73
N MET A 41 -1.31 4.21 7.06
CA MET A 41 -2.29 3.54 6.19
C MET A 41 -3.73 3.65 6.71
N SER A 42 -3.98 4.43 7.77
CA SER A 42 -5.30 4.56 8.41
C SER A 42 -6.41 4.95 7.43
N ARG A 43 -6.07 5.73 6.40
CA ARG A 43 -6.99 6.20 5.35
C ARG A 43 -7.33 5.13 4.31
N LEU A 44 -6.60 4.01 4.24
CA LEU A 44 -6.89 2.91 3.30
C LEU A 44 -8.07 2.03 3.76
N GLN A 45 -8.43 2.06 5.06
CA GLN A 45 -9.55 1.29 5.63
C GLN A 45 -9.56 -0.19 5.21
N LEU A 46 -8.37 -0.82 5.14
CA LEU A 46 -8.21 -2.21 4.73
C LEU A 46 -8.85 -3.18 5.73
N THR A 47 -9.48 -4.24 5.23
CA THR A 47 -9.92 -5.35 6.09
C THR A 47 -8.72 -6.15 6.61
N ASP A 48 -8.91 -6.95 7.67
CA ASP A 48 -7.85 -7.83 8.19
C ASP A 48 -7.29 -8.79 7.13
N ALA A 49 -8.14 -9.26 6.22
CA ALA A 49 -7.73 -10.11 5.11
C ALA A 49 -6.81 -9.37 4.14
N GLN A 50 -7.13 -8.12 3.81
CA GLN A 50 -6.30 -7.26 2.95
C GLN A 50 -5.00 -6.84 3.63
N MET A 51 -5.03 -6.57 4.93
CA MET A 51 -3.82 -6.30 5.70
C MET A 51 -2.86 -7.50 5.68
N ARG A 52 -3.39 -8.73 5.72
CA ARG A 52 -2.57 -9.94 5.57
C ARG A 52 -2.00 -10.08 4.16
N GLU A 53 -2.83 -9.95 3.13
CA GLU A 53 -2.40 -10.04 1.72
C GLU A 53 -1.37 -8.96 1.36
N LEU A 54 -1.57 -7.72 1.81
CA LEU A 54 -0.61 -6.63 1.62
C LEU A 54 0.72 -6.91 2.35
N ARG A 55 0.67 -7.50 3.55
CA ARG A 55 1.89 -7.89 4.28
C ARG A 55 2.69 -8.92 3.50
N ASP A 56 2.03 -9.89 2.87
CA ASP A 56 2.69 -10.92 2.06
C ASP A 56 3.34 -10.29 0.81
N ILE A 57 2.64 -9.38 0.11
CA ILE A 57 3.17 -8.63 -1.05
C ILE A 57 4.41 -7.83 -0.64
N VAL A 58 4.29 -7.00 0.40
CA VAL A 58 5.39 -6.14 0.87
C VAL A 58 6.57 -6.99 1.35
N SER A 59 6.33 -8.12 2.01
CA SER A 59 7.40 -9.03 2.42
C SER A 59 8.18 -9.58 1.23
N GLU A 60 7.50 -9.95 0.16
CA GLU A 60 8.16 -10.42 -1.07
C GLU A 60 9.00 -9.32 -1.72
N GLU A 61 8.48 -8.09 -1.79
CA GLU A 61 9.22 -6.96 -2.36
C GLU A 61 10.44 -6.56 -1.54
N ILE A 62 10.34 -6.61 -0.22
CA ILE A 62 11.53 -6.41 0.64
C ILE A 62 12.59 -7.46 0.29
N ARG A 63 12.21 -8.70 -0.02
CA ARG A 63 13.15 -9.75 -0.42
C ARG A 63 13.74 -9.53 -1.80
N SER A 64 12.95 -9.05 -2.77
CA SER A 64 13.38 -8.90 -4.17
C SER A 64 14.13 -7.60 -4.45
N GLU A 65 13.65 -6.48 -3.90
CA GLU A 65 14.08 -5.11 -4.24
C GLU A 65 14.67 -4.35 -3.06
N GLY A 66 14.45 -4.86 -1.84
CA GLY A 66 14.93 -4.26 -0.61
C GLY A 66 13.96 -3.25 -0.01
N PRO A 67 14.12 -2.94 1.29
CA PRO A 67 13.17 -2.12 2.03
C PRO A 67 13.14 -0.65 1.58
N GLU A 68 14.25 -0.13 1.03
CA GLU A 68 14.33 1.24 0.53
C GLU A 68 13.46 1.45 -0.72
N ALA A 69 13.36 0.45 -1.59
CA ALA A 69 12.51 0.51 -2.78
C ALA A 69 11.03 0.57 -2.37
N VAL A 70 10.61 -0.30 -1.45
CA VAL A 70 9.26 -0.29 -0.85
C VAL A 70 8.95 1.06 -0.22
N TRP A 71 9.87 1.60 0.59
CA TRP A 71 9.70 2.89 1.24
C TRP A 71 9.49 4.03 0.23
N LYS A 72 10.30 4.07 -0.84
CA LYS A 72 10.17 5.09 -1.90
C LYS A 72 8.86 4.95 -2.68
N GLY A 73 8.37 3.72 -2.89
CA GLY A 73 7.14 3.43 -3.62
C GLY A 73 5.85 3.59 -2.81
N ARG A 74 5.93 3.65 -1.47
CA ARG A 74 4.77 3.57 -0.56
C ARG A 74 3.64 4.55 -0.90
N THR A 75 3.98 5.81 -1.22
CA THR A 75 2.98 6.86 -1.48
C THR A 75 2.18 6.55 -2.74
N LEU A 76 2.85 6.13 -3.82
CA LEU A 76 2.19 5.75 -5.06
C LEU A 76 1.30 4.52 -4.83
N ARG A 77 1.82 3.50 -4.14
CA ARG A 77 1.04 2.31 -3.76
C ARG A 77 -0.22 2.67 -2.97
N LYS A 78 -0.12 3.51 -1.94
CA LYS A 78 -1.29 3.97 -1.17
C LYS A 78 -2.32 4.68 -2.05
N ASN A 79 -1.88 5.50 -3.00
CA ASN A 79 -2.76 6.15 -3.98
C ASN A 79 -3.45 5.13 -4.90
N ILE A 80 -2.74 4.09 -5.37
CA ILE A 80 -3.32 3.03 -6.19
C ILE A 80 -4.35 2.23 -5.40
N ILE A 81 -3.99 1.75 -4.20
CA ILE A 81 -4.90 0.97 -3.35
C ILE A 81 -6.18 1.75 -3.07
N HIS A 82 -6.04 3.04 -2.72
CA HIS A 82 -7.19 3.89 -2.44
C HIS A 82 -8.03 4.20 -3.69
N SER A 83 -7.40 4.44 -4.84
CA SER A 83 -8.13 4.89 -6.05
C SER A 83 -8.75 3.74 -6.83
N CYS A 84 -8.05 2.61 -6.91
CA CYS A 84 -8.44 1.49 -7.77
C CYS A 84 -9.07 0.33 -7.00
N GLY A 85 -8.95 0.33 -5.68
CA GLY A 85 -9.64 -0.63 -4.84
C GLY A 85 -9.03 -2.05 -4.81
N TYR A 86 -7.76 -2.20 -5.20
CA TYR A 86 -7.05 -3.48 -5.13
C TYR A 86 -5.63 -3.31 -4.58
N LEU A 87 -5.09 -4.40 -4.02
CA LEU A 87 -3.74 -4.44 -3.45
C LEU A 87 -2.70 -4.59 -4.56
N VAL A 88 -1.64 -3.79 -4.49
CA VAL A 88 -0.45 -3.77 -5.36
C VAL A 88 0.79 -3.58 -4.52
#